data_AF-A0A7C8JWS9-F1
#
_entry.id   AF-A0A7C8JWS9-F1
#
_cell.length_a   1.000
_cell.length_b   1.000
_cell.length_c   1.000
_cell.angle_alpha   90.00
_cell.angle_beta   90.00
_cell.angle_gamma   90.00
#
_symmetry.space_group_name_H-M   'P 1'
#
loop_
_entity.id
_entity.type
_entity.pdbx_description
1 polymer ?
#
loop_
_entity_poly.entity_id
_entity_poly.type
_entity_poly.pdbx_seq_one_letter_code
_entity_poly.pdbx_strand_id
1 'polypeptide(L)'
;MSHDARINSPPASPSKEEEEFRASKRQKPETSFPKQGCQNAVVPSLRDIANAPDLTILVGPCAQPFDVHQSVVLPKSPMLASFSRTIATPFFPKIKEITLPELSPYSFKIILSYLYNGEASLKKLRTDEDILQAYEAADYLIMKEMKSEILEYVAEVVEEDGKVGDKEEKVLPFEMNLLRELCVFSQKTEFQGLTKILEAYVKGNPELMVIQYEDADDGEGGYEENEEEEDEEETLGLELYLQVWEEVLNMKLTEDEDEEENGSDTLIGEMAMWGCEEEDEAVWKEEEDTLF
;
A
#
# COMPACT_ATOMS: atom_id res chain seq x y z
N MET A 1 42.30 6.62 43.89
CA MET A 1 41.00 6.96 43.25
C MET A 1 41.29 7.06 41.76
N SER A 2 41.13 5.95 41.05
CA SER A 2 41.33 5.88 39.60
C SER A 2 39.98 6.07 38.93
N HIS A 3 39.89 7.02 38.00
CA HIS A 3 38.73 7.21 37.14
C HIS A 3 38.94 6.38 35.87
N ASP A 4 38.10 5.37 35.67
CA ASP A 4 37.99 4.64 34.40
C ASP A 4 37.25 5.51 33.39
N ALA A 5 37.96 5.88 32.32
CA ALA A 5 37.39 6.52 31.14
C ALA A 5 36.80 5.43 30.23
N ARG A 6 35.46 5.32 30.18
CA ARG A 6 34.78 4.53 29.15
C ARG A 6 34.75 5.32 27.85
N ILE A 7 35.42 4.77 26.84
CA ILE A 7 35.40 5.24 25.46
C ILE A 7 34.16 4.61 24.81
N ASN A 8 33.13 5.41 24.54
CA ASN A 8 32.02 5.01 23.68
C ASN A 8 32.50 5.12 22.22
N SER A 9 32.66 3.99 21.56
CA SER A 9 32.87 3.94 20.11
C SER A 9 31.56 4.24 19.39
N PRO A 10 31.57 5.02 18.29
CA PRO A 10 30.38 5.24 17.48
C PRO A 10 29.91 3.92 16.82
N PRO A 11 28.61 3.77 16.57
CA PRO A 11 28.07 2.61 15.85
C PRO A 11 28.69 2.53 14.45
N ALA A 12 28.97 1.30 14.02
CA ALA A 12 29.55 1.03 12.72
C ALA A 12 28.61 1.54 11.63
N SER A 13 29.15 2.37 10.72
CA SER A 13 28.40 2.79 9.55
C SER A 13 28.07 1.55 8.69
N PRO A 14 26.85 1.44 8.14
CA PRO A 14 26.48 0.32 7.30
C PRO A 14 27.45 0.20 6.13
N SER A 15 27.78 -1.04 5.80
CA SER A 15 28.72 -1.33 4.72
C SER A 15 28.14 -0.87 3.39
N LYS A 16 28.98 -0.40 2.46
CA LYS A 16 28.55 -0.01 1.11
C LYS A 16 27.82 -1.14 0.37
N GLU A 17 28.08 -2.40 0.73
CA GLU A 17 27.43 -3.57 0.15
C GLU A 17 25.96 -3.73 0.61
N GLU A 18 25.62 -3.35 1.85
CA GLU A 18 24.23 -3.32 2.33
C GLU A 18 23.42 -2.17 1.71
N GLU A 19 24.05 -1.02 1.48
CA GLU A 19 23.42 0.12 0.79
C GLU A 19 23.13 -0.21 -0.68
N GLU A 20 24.04 -0.94 -1.33
CA GLU A 20 23.91 -1.36 -2.73
C GLU A 20 22.86 -2.49 -2.89
N PHE A 21 22.74 -3.41 -1.93
CA PHE A 21 21.71 -4.45 -1.94
C PHE A 21 20.29 -3.88 -1.77
N ARG A 22 20.11 -2.86 -0.91
CA ARG A 22 18.82 -2.16 -0.75
C ARG A 22 18.44 -1.32 -1.97
N ALA A 23 19.42 -0.79 -2.70
CA ALA A 23 19.18 -0.06 -3.96
C ALA A 23 18.83 -0.99 -5.13
N SER A 24 19.41 -2.18 -5.18
CA SER A 24 19.23 -3.14 -6.28
C SER A 24 17.83 -3.80 -6.29
N LYS A 25 17.21 -4.02 -5.11
CA LYS A 25 15.83 -4.54 -5.02
C LYS A 25 14.72 -3.55 -5.44
N ARG A 26 15.06 -2.29 -5.73
CA ARG A 26 14.11 -1.26 -6.22
C ARG A 26 14.23 -1.00 -7.73
N GLN A 27 14.98 -1.81 -8.47
CA GLN A 27 14.90 -1.77 -9.92
C GLN A 27 13.56 -2.37 -10.37
N LYS A 28 12.60 -1.46 -10.52
CA LYS A 28 11.31 -1.61 -11.17
C LYS A 28 11.49 -2.50 -12.41
N PRO A 29 10.69 -3.58 -12.60
CA PRO A 29 10.65 -4.24 -13.89
C PRO A 29 10.33 -3.16 -14.93
N GLU A 30 11.11 -3.12 -16.02
CA GLU A 30 10.81 -2.27 -17.16
C GLU A 30 9.48 -2.75 -17.75
N THR A 31 8.37 -2.28 -17.18
CA THR A 31 7.04 -2.42 -17.75
C THR A 31 7.02 -1.56 -19.00
N SER A 32 7.41 -2.17 -20.12
CA SER A 32 7.21 -1.62 -21.43
C SER A 32 5.69 -1.52 -21.65
N PHE A 33 5.10 -0.40 -21.25
CA PHE A 33 3.69 -0.14 -21.52
C PHE A 33 3.49 -0.23 -23.04
N PRO A 34 2.60 -1.12 -23.53
CA PRO A 34 2.24 -1.09 -24.94
C PRO A 34 1.68 0.30 -25.24
N LYS A 35 2.17 0.93 -26.32
CA LYS A 35 1.64 2.19 -26.85
C LYS A 35 0.20 1.99 -27.33
N GLN A 36 -0.74 1.78 -26.42
CA GLN A 36 -2.16 1.91 -26.70
C GLN A 36 -2.40 3.37 -27.03
N GLY A 37 -2.80 3.62 -28.28
CA GLY A 37 -3.07 4.96 -28.78
C GLY A 37 -4.00 5.71 -27.82
N CYS A 38 -3.68 6.98 -27.59
CA CYS A 38 -4.43 7.90 -26.74
C CYS A 38 -5.81 8.15 -27.38
N GLN A 39 -6.73 7.19 -27.22
CA GLN A 39 -8.11 7.31 -27.64
C GLN A 39 -8.82 8.16 -26.59
N ASN A 40 -9.56 9.17 -27.07
CA ASN A 40 -10.38 10.07 -26.27
C ASN A 40 -11.51 9.29 -25.58
N ALA A 41 -11.19 8.64 -24.46
CA ALA A 41 -12.18 8.03 -23.60
C ALA A 41 -12.86 9.16 -22.82
N VAL A 42 -14.08 9.51 -23.26
CA VAL A 42 -14.98 10.43 -22.56
C VAL A 42 -15.16 9.92 -21.13
N VAL A 43 -14.60 10.66 -20.17
CA VAL A 43 -14.76 10.37 -18.74
C VAL A 43 -16.23 10.62 -18.38
N PRO A 44 -16.93 9.69 -17.70
CA PRO A 44 -18.29 9.92 -17.24
C PRO A 44 -18.30 11.17 -16.36
N SER A 45 -19.06 12.20 -16.76
CA SER A 45 -19.19 13.41 -15.96
C SER A 45 -19.88 13.05 -14.65
N LEU A 46 -19.15 13.14 -13.54
CA LEU A 46 -19.68 13.07 -12.17
C LEU A 46 -20.57 14.31 -11.95
N ARG A 47 -21.87 14.18 -12.25
CA ARG A 47 -22.85 15.29 -12.30
C ARG A 47 -23.45 15.69 -10.95
N ASP A 48 -23.05 15.06 -9.85
CA ASP A 48 -23.77 15.20 -8.58
C ASP A 48 -23.14 16.17 -7.57
N ILE A 49 -22.06 16.86 -7.94
CA ILE A 49 -21.54 17.99 -7.16
C ILE A 49 -22.02 19.27 -7.83
N ALA A 50 -22.80 20.07 -7.11
CA ALA A 50 -23.43 21.30 -7.62
C ALA A 50 -22.45 22.39 -8.08
N ASN A 51 -21.14 22.17 -7.95
CA ASN A 51 -20.08 23.11 -8.30
C ASN A 51 -19.34 22.64 -9.56
N ALA A 52 -18.81 23.59 -10.33
CA ALA A 52 -17.92 23.26 -11.44
C ALA A 52 -16.58 22.72 -10.90
N PRO A 53 -15.92 21.79 -11.61
CA PRO A 53 -14.59 21.33 -11.25
C PRO A 53 -13.61 22.52 -11.20
N ASP A 54 -12.74 22.51 -10.20
CA ASP A 54 -11.81 23.60 -9.88
C ASP A 54 -10.33 23.18 -9.94
N LEU A 55 -10.05 21.96 -10.42
CA LEU A 55 -8.72 21.43 -10.65
C LEU A 55 -8.73 20.50 -11.88
N THR A 56 -7.71 20.60 -12.72
CA THR A 56 -7.44 19.66 -13.80
C THR A 56 -6.22 18.81 -13.44
N ILE A 57 -6.34 17.48 -13.53
CA ILE A 57 -5.22 16.56 -13.35
C ILE A 57 -4.87 15.98 -14.72
N LEU A 58 -3.64 16.21 -15.17
CA LEU A 58 -3.09 15.70 -16.43
C LEU A 58 -2.39 14.36 -16.16
N VAL A 59 -2.89 13.28 -16.75
CA VAL A 59 -2.46 11.91 -16.40
C VAL A 59 -1.79 11.21 -17.58
N GLY A 60 -0.70 10.51 -17.27
CA GLY A 60 0.05 9.68 -18.19
C GLY A 60 0.90 10.46 -19.19
N PRO A 61 1.63 9.75 -20.08
CA PRO A 61 2.55 10.37 -21.05
C PRO A 61 1.86 11.31 -22.06
N CYS A 62 0.58 11.07 -22.32
CA CYS A 62 -0.25 11.92 -23.19
C CYS A 62 -0.89 13.11 -22.46
N ALA A 63 -0.65 13.28 -21.15
CA ALA A 63 -1.24 14.34 -20.34
C ALA A 63 -2.77 14.41 -20.49
N GLN A 64 -3.45 13.26 -20.40
CA GLN A 64 -4.90 13.19 -20.53
C GLN A 64 -5.55 14.01 -19.40
N PRO A 65 -6.41 15.00 -19.70
CA PRO A 65 -6.98 15.86 -18.68
C PRO A 65 -8.17 15.20 -17.97
N PHE A 66 -8.22 15.39 -16.65
CA PHE A 66 -9.31 15.01 -15.77
C PHE A 66 -9.71 16.21 -14.92
N ASP A 67 -10.90 16.74 -15.16
CA ASP A 67 -11.45 17.84 -14.38
C ASP A 67 -12.11 17.29 -13.11
N VAL A 68 -11.64 17.76 -11.95
CA VAL A 68 -12.00 17.24 -10.63
C VAL A 68 -12.23 18.37 -9.62
N HIS A 69 -12.77 18.00 -8.44
CA HIS A 69 -12.98 18.91 -7.33
C HIS A 69 -11.85 18.78 -6.30
N GLN A 70 -11.15 19.87 -6.00
CA GLN A 70 -10.09 19.90 -4.99
C GLN A 70 -10.59 19.43 -3.62
N SER A 71 -11.81 19.84 -3.27
CA SER A 71 -12.47 19.47 -2.00
C SER A 71 -12.73 17.97 -1.85
N VAL A 72 -12.72 17.21 -2.95
CA VAL A 72 -12.92 15.76 -2.95
C VAL A 72 -11.57 15.03 -3.00
N VAL A 73 -10.70 15.44 -3.91
CA VAL A 73 -9.48 14.71 -4.23
C VAL A 73 -8.36 14.95 -3.20
N LEU A 74 -8.13 16.21 -2.81
CA LEU A 74 -6.99 16.55 -1.95
C LEU A 74 -7.08 15.95 -0.54
N PRO A 75 -8.25 15.95 0.15
CA PRO A 75 -8.32 15.36 1.49
C PRO A 75 -8.03 13.87 1.53
N LYS A 76 -8.25 13.16 0.42
CA LYS A 76 -8.12 11.70 0.31
C LYS A 76 -6.78 11.24 -0.26
N SER A 77 -5.99 12.14 -0.86
CA SER A 77 -4.65 11.83 -1.38
C SER A 77 -3.61 12.77 -0.76
N PRO A 78 -2.82 12.27 0.23
CA PRO A 78 -1.71 13.03 0.81
C PRO A 78 -0.67 13.47 -0.22
N MET A 79 -0.43 12.67 -1.26
CA MET A 79 0.48 13.01 -2.36
C MET A 79 -0.03 14.26 -3.09
N LEU A 80 -1.28 14.25 -3.55
CA LEU A 80 -1.86 15.37 -4.29
C LEU A 80 -2.00 16.62 -3.42
N ALA A 81 -2.37 16.46 -2.14
CA ALA A 81 -2.42 17.57 -1.19
C ALA A 81 -1.03 18.21 -0.97
N SER A 82 0.02 17.39 -0.91
CA SER A 82 1.38 17.89 -0.74
C SER A 82 1.88 18.58 -2.00
N PHE A 83 1.67 17.99 -3.17
CA PHE A 83 1.96 18.60 -4.46
C PHE A 83 1.23 19.95 -4.61
N SER A 84 -0.04 20.00 -4.20
CA SER A 84 -0.83 21.23 -4.21
C SER A 84 -0.30 22.30 -3.25
N ARG A 85 0.32 21.93 -2.13
CA ARG A 85 0.90 22.91 -1.20
C ARG A 85 2.23 23.44 -1.71
N THR A 86 3.05 22.60 -2.32
CA THR A 86 4.39 22.97 -2.82
C THR A 86 4.32 23.95 -4.01
N ILE A 87 3.30 23.84 -4.85
CA ILE A 87 3.17 24.67 -6.06
C ILE A 87 2.33 25.93 -5.81
N ALA A 88 1.54 25.96 -4.74
CA ALA A 88 0.76 27.14 -4.39
C ALA A 88 1.72 28.28 -4.00
N THR A 89 1.54 29.45 -4.61
CA THR A 89 2.32 30.65 -4.30
C THR A 89 1.41 31.72 -3.70
N PRO A 90 1.96 32.71 -2.97
CA PRO A 90 1.14 33.81 -2.43
C PRO A 90 0.34 34.56 -3.50
N PHE A 91 0.82 34.55 -4.74
CA PHE A 91 0.17 35.19 -5.90
C PHE A 91 -0.87 34.29 -6.59
N PHE A 92 -0.70 32.97 -6.50
CA PHE A 92 -1.62 31.97 -7.05
C PHE A 92 -1.98 30.97 -5.95
N PRO A 93 -2.88 31.33 -5.03
CA PRO A 93 -3.23 30.49 -3.89
C PRO A 93 -4.05 29.27 -4.29
N LYS A 94 -4.58 29.23 -5.51
CA LYS A 94 -5.32 28.11 -6.08
C LYS A 94 -4.58 27.55 -7.28
N ILE A 95 -4.11 26.32 -7.15
CA ILE A 95 -3.60 25.55 -8.27
C ILE A 95 -4.77 25.12 -9.13
N LYS A 96 -4.58 25.23 -10.44
CA LYS A 96 -5.58 24.79 -11.43
C LYS A 96 -5.17 23.50 -12.13
N GLU A 97 -3.90 23.10 -12.03
CA GLU A 97 -3.36 21.99 -12.79
C GLU A 97 -2.33 21.18 -11.99
N ILE A 98 -2.44 19.86 -12.04
CA ILE A 98 -1.47 18.89 -11.49
C ILE A 98 -1.12 17.88 -12.58
N THR A 99 0.15 17.46 -12.68
CA THR A 99 0.59 16.49 -13.69
C THR A 99 1.07 15.19 -13.03
N LEU A 100 0.57 14.05 -13.51
CA LEU A 100 0.89 12.69 -13.05
C LEU A 100 1.37 11.84 -14.25
N PRO A 101 2.62 12.01 -14.72
CA PRO A 101 3.08 11.37 -15.95
C PRO A 101 3.25 9.85 -15.83
N GLU A 102 3.52 9.34 -14.62
CA GLU A 102 3.77 7.93 -14.35
C GLU A 102 2.50 7.10 -14.18
N LEU A 103 1.35 7.77 -13.99
CA LEU A 103 0.08 7.09 -13.74
C LEU A 103 -0.67 6.89 -15.06
N SER A 104 -1.21 5.69 -15.29
CA SER A 104 -2.01 5.44 -16.48
C SER A 104 -3.38 6.15 -16.37
N PRO A 105 -3.94 6.67 -17.48
CA PRO A 105 -5.29 7.24 -17.46
C PRO A 105 -6.39 6.24 -17.08
N TYR A 106 -6.15 4.95 -17.27
CA TYR A 106 -7.09 3.90 -16.88
C TYR A 106 -7.10 3.71 -15.36
N SER A 107 -5.92 3.50 -14.76
CA SER A 107 -5.77 3.36 -13.30
C SER A 107 -6.30 4.60 -12.59
N PHE A 108 -6.06 5.80 -13.13
CA PHE A 108 -6.60 7.02 -12.55
C PHE A 108 -8.14 7.13 -12.62
N LYS A 109 -8.81 6.51 -13.60
CA LYS A 109 -10.28 6.45 -13.60
C LYS A 109 -10.81 5.58 -12.47
N ILE A 110 -10.11 4.49 -12.14
CA ILE A 110 -10.45 3.65 -10.99
C ILE A 110 -10.33 4.48 -9.72
N ILE A 111 -9.20 5.16 -9.54
CA ILE A 111 -8.99 6.10 -8.42
C ILE A 111 -10.09 7.15 -8.37
N LEU A 112 -10.45 7.76 -9.50
CA LEU A 112 -11.47 8.80 -9.53
C LEU A 112 -12.86 8.24 -9.15
N SER A 113 -13.20 7.05 -9.63
CA SER A 113 -14.43 6.35 -9.23
C SER A 113 -14.46 6.13 -7.72
N TYR A 114 -13.33 5.74 -7.13
CA TYR A 114 -13.18 5.56 -5.68
C TYR A 114 -13.29 6.86 -4.90
N LEU A 115 -12.59 7.91 -5.31
CA LEU A 115 -12.60 9.20 -4.61
C LEU A 115 -14.01 9.77 -4.46
N TYR A 116 -14.89 9.53 -5.44
CA TYR A 116 -16.27 10.02 -5.44
C TYR A 116 -17.28 9.03 -4.84
N ASN A 117 -17.09 7.72 -5.00
CA ASN A 117 -18.09 6.72 -4.60
C ASN A 117 -17.66 5.85 -3.40
N GLY A 118 -16.44 6.00 -2.90
CA GLY A 118 -15.86 5.19 -1.83
C GLY A 118 -15.74 3.71 -2.18
N GLU A 119 -15.77 2.86 -1.15
CA GLU A 119 -15.71 1.38 -1.22
C GLU A 119 -16.69 0.76 -2.24
N ALA A 120 -17.86 1.38 -2.47
CA ALA A 120 -18.86 0.87 -3.41
C ALA A 120 -18.34 0.82 -4.86
N SER A 121 -17.30 1.58 -5.18
CA SER A 121 -16.63 1.51 -6.48
C SER A 121 -15.78 0.26 -6.66
N LEU A 122 -15.27 -0.35 -5.58
CA LEU A 122 -14.39 -1.52 -5.63
C LEU A 122 -15.13 -2.75 -6.17
N LYS A 123 -16.44 -2.85 -5.91
CA LYS A 123 -17.31 -3.89 -6.48
C LYS A 123 -17.44 -3.87 -8.01
N LYS A 124 -16.88 -2.84 -8.66
CA LYS A 124 -16.83 -2.72 -10.13
C LYS A 124 -15.52 -3.26 -10.71
N LEU A 125 -14.53 -3.61 -9.89
CA LEU A 125 -13.32 -4.28 -10.34
C LEU A 125 -13.71 -5.70 -10.74
N ARG A 126 -13.34 -6.12 -11.96
CA ARG A 126 -13.79 -7.38 -12.57
C ARG A 126 -12.66 -8.30 -12.97
N THR A 127 -11.43 -7.87 -12.79
CA THR A 127 -10.23 -8.64 -13.15
C THR A 127 -9.13 -8.40 -12.14
N ASP A 128 -8.20 -9.34 -12.04
CA ASP A 128 -6.98 -9.23 -11.24
C ASP A 128 -6.17 -8.00 -11.67
N GLU A 129 -6.11 -7.72 -12.97
CA GLU A 129 -5.49 -6.51 -13.52
C GLU A 129 -6.13 -5.23 -12.99
N ASP A 130 -7.47 -5.18 -12.87
CA ASP A 130 -8.15 -4.01 -12.29
C ASP A 130 -7.76 -3.80 -10.83
N ILE A 131 -7.64 -4.90 -10.07
CA ILE A 131 -7.28 -4.88 -8.65
C ILE A 131 -5.83 -4.41 -8.49
N LEU A 132 -4.90 -4.98 -9.25
CA LEU A 132 -3.48 -4.61 -9.22
C LEU A 132 -3.29 -3.14 -9.63
N GLN A 133 -3.93 -2.71 -10.71
CA GLN A 133 -3.84 -1.32 -11.16
C GLN A 133 -4.49 -0.35 -10.17
N ALA A 134 -5.55 -0.75 -9.46
CA ALA A 134 -6.13 0.06 -8.38
C ALA A 134 -5.16 0.15 -7.20
N TYR A 135 -4.54 -0.96 -6.82
CA TYR A 135 -3.64 -1.08 -5.69
C TYR A 135 -2.35 -0.27 -5.90
N GLU A 136 -1.70 -0.44 -7.05
CA GLU A 136 -0.50 0.33 -7.43
C GLU A 136 -0.80 1.83 -7.53
N ALA A 137 -1.93 2.21 -8.11
CA ALA A 137 -2.33 3.61 -8.21
C ALA A 137 -2.62 4.23 -6.83
N ALA A 138 -3.22 3.46 -5.92
CA ALA A 138 -3.45 3.88 -4.55
C ALA A 138 -2.13 4.07 -3.79
N ASP A 139 -1.17 3.16 -3.97
CA ASP A 139 0.18 3.28 -3.40
C ASP A 139 0.90 4.53 -3.92
N TYR A 140 0.91 4.74 -5.24
CA TYR A 140 1.50 5.92 -5.87
C TYR A 140 0.92 7.24 -5.33
N LEU A 141 -0.38 7.27 -5.05
CA LEU A 141 -1.08 8.45 -4.52
C LEU A 141 -1.13 8.52 -2.99
N ILE A 142 -0.48 7.58 -2.30
CA ILE A 142 -0.39 7.44 -0.84
C ILE A 142 -1.79 7.33 -0.20
N MET A 143 -2.69 6.59 -0.84
CA MET A 143 -4.08 6.39 -0.42
C MET A 143 -4.20 5.11 0.42
N LYS A 144 -3.68 5.15 1.65
CA LYS A 144 -3.62 3.99 2.56
C LYS A 144 -4.98 3.35 2.82
N GLU A 145 -6.01 4.16 3.03
CA GLU A 145 -7.39 3.69 3.25
C GLU A 145 -7.89 2.85 2.08
N MET A 146 -7.68 3.32 0.85
CA MET A 146 -8.05 2.58 -0.35
C MET A 146 -7.27 1.26 -0.49
N LYS A 147 -5.97 1.24 -0.17
CA LYS A 147 -5.18 -0.01 -0.20
C LYS A 147 -5.76 -1.05 0.76
N SER A 148 -6.05 -0.63 2.00
CA SER A 148 -6.65 -1.51 2.99
C SER A 148 -8.03 -2.04 2.55
N GLU A 149 -8.87 -1.17 1.99
CA GLU A 149 -10.20 -1.56 1.48
C GLU A 149 -10.11 -2.47 0.25
N ILE A 150 -9.09 -2.33 -0.60
CA ILE A 150 -8.83 -3.26 -1.72
C ILE A 150 -8.47 -4.64 -1.16
N LEU A 151 -7.57 -4.74 -0.19
CA LEU A 151 -7.18 -6.03 0.39
C LEU A 151 -8.36 -6.70 1.11
N GLU A 152 -9.18 -5.92 1.81
CA GLU A 152 -10.40 -6.42 2.43
C GLU A 152 -11.41 -6.91 1.38
N TYR A 153 -11.64 -6.15 0.31
CA TYR A 153 -12.48 -6.55 -0.81
C TYR A 153 -12.00 -7.87 -1.44
N VAL A 154 -10.70 -8.05 -1.65
CA VAL A 154 -10.14 -9.30 -2.19
C VAL A 154 -10.39 -10.45 -1.23
N ALA A 155 -10.17 -10.26 0.07
CA ALA A 155 -10.43 -11.30 1.07
C ALA A 155 -11.91 -11.73 1.10
N GLU A 156 -12.84 -10.77 0.99
CA GLU A 156 -14.28 -11.04 0.89
C GLU A 156 -14.62 -11.87 -0.35
N VAL A 157 -14.09 -11.48 -1.52
CA VAL A 157 -14.30 -12.21 -2.78
C VAL A 157 -13.81 -13.65 -2.68
N VAL A 158 -12.62 -13.86 -2.13
CA VAL A 158 -12.05 -15.20 -1.92
C VAL A 158 -12.91 -16.04 -0.98
N GLU A 159 -13.41 -15.44 0.10
CA GLU A 159 -14.26 -16.16 1.05
C GLU A 159 -15.64 -16.50 0.47
N GLU A 160 -16.18 -15.65 -0.41
CA GLU A 160 -17.44 -15.91 -1.13
C GLU A 160 -17.28 -17.03 -2.15
N ASP A 161 -16.18 -17.03 -2.92
CA ASP A 161 -15.86 -18.07 -3.89
C ASP A 161 -15.78 -19.47 -3.27
N GLY A 162 -15.26 -19.59 -2.03
CA GLY A 162 -15.22 -20.85 -1.29
C GLY A 162 -16.59 -21.35 -0.80
N LYS A 163 -17.64 -20.52 -0.79
CA LYS A 163 -18.99 -20.87 -0.30
C LYS A 163 -19.96 -21.26 -1.41
N VAL A 164 -19.73 -20.81 -2.63
CA VAL A 164 -20.64 -21.00 -3.77
C VAL A 164 -20.34 -22.34 -4.44
N GLY A 165 -21.10 -23.38 -4.09
CA GLY A 165 -20.99 -24.67 -4.78
C GLY A 165 -21.45 -24.58 -6.24
N ASP A 166 -20.55 -24.84 -7.19
CA ASP A 166 -20.68 -25.15 -8.64
C ASP A 166 -21.76 -24.49 -9.53
N LYS A 167 -22.62 -23.60 -9.03
CA LYS A 167 -23.87 -23.23 -9.72
C LYS A 167 -24.09 -21.74 -9.97
N GLU A 168 -23.22 -20.86 -9.49
CA GLU A 168 -23.29 -19.44 -9.85
C GLU A 168 -22.00 -18.98 -10.56
N GLU A 169 -22.18 -18.07 -11.51
CA GLU A 169 -21.13 -17.44 -12.30
C GLU A 169 -20.20 -16.67 -11.35
N LYS A 170 -18.97 -17.16 -11.17
CA LYS A 170 -17.98 -16.54 -10.26
C LYS A 170 -17.80 -15.07 -10.61
N VAL A 171 -17.85 -14.22 -9.58
CA VAL A 171 -17.71 -12.76 -9.75
C VAL A 171 -16.28 -12.39 -10.15
N LEU A 172 -15.31 -13.18 -9.70
CA LEU A 172 -13.87 -13.11 -10.01
C LEU A 172 -13.28 -14.51 -9.77
N PRO A 173 -12.62 -15.18 -10.74
CA PRO A 173 -11.83 -16.36 -10.43
C PRO A 173 -10.56 -15.91 -9.71
N PHE A 174 -10.51 -16.06 -8.38
CA PHE A 174 -9.29 -15.72 -7.66
C PHE A 174 -8.15 -16.67 -8.02
N GLU A 175 -7.06 -16.12 -8.54
CA GLU A 175 -5.81 -16.87 -8.77
C GLU A 175 -4.79 -16.52 -7.67
N MET A 176 -4.05 -17.52 -7.20
CA MET A 176 -2.93 -17.30 -6.26
C MET A 176 -1.85 -16.34 -6.81
N ASN A 177 -1.80 -16.18 -8.14
CA ASN A 177 -0.97 -15.18 -8.81
C ASN A 177 -1.30 -13.76 -8.35
N LEU A 178 -2.59 -13.42 -8.17
CA LEU A 178 -3.00 -12.10 -7.67
C LEU A 178 -2.43 -11.83 -6.28
N LEU A 179 -2.51 -12.81 -5.37
CA LEU A 179 -1.97 -12.66 -4.02
C LEU A 179 -0.45 -12.46 -4.05
N ARG A 180 0.25 -13.23 -4.88
CA ARG A 180 1.69 -13.08 -5.06
C ARG A 180 2.05 -11.68 -5.56
N GLU A 181 1.37 -11.18 -6.58
CA GLU A 181 1.60 -9.82 -7.10
C GLU A 181 1.29 -8.77 -6.03
N LEU A 182 0.20 -8.92 -5.27
CA LEU A 182 -0.11 -8.03 -4.14
C LEU A 182 1.00 -8.05 -3.08
N CYS A 183 1.59 -9.21 -2.76
CA CYS A 183 2.73 -9.31 -1.84
C CYS A 183 3.94 -8.50 -2.34
N VAL A 184 4.24 -8.53 -3.64
CA VAL A 184 5.36 -7.78 -4.24
C VAL A 184 5.21 -6.27 -4.05
N PHE A 185 3.99 -5.74 -4.15
CA PHE A 185 3.71 -4.31 -4.03
C PHE A 185 3.36 -3.85 -2.60
N SER A 186 3.19 -4.79 -1.66
CA SER A 186 2.75 -4.47 -0.32
C SER A 186 3.90 -4.04 0.59
N GLN A 187 3.58 -3.14 1.50
CA GLN A 187 4.44 -2.71 2.59
C GLN A 187 4.14 -3.56 3.84
N LYS A 188 5.07 -3.63 4.80
CA LYS A 188 4.88 -4.41 6.03
C LYS A 188 3.57 -4.06 6.76
N THR A 189 3.20 -2.77 6.76
CA THR A 189 1.96 -2.27 7.36
C THR A 189 0.67 -2.87 6.77
N GLU A 190 0.74 -3.53 5.62
CA GLU A 190 -0.39 -4.16 4.92
C GLU A 190 -0.47 -5.68 5.19
N PHE A 191 0.43 -6.22 6.02
CA PHE A 191 0.51 -7.63 6.39
C PHE A 191 -0.85 -8.21 6.86
N GLN A 192 -1.61 -7.46 7.66
CA GLN A 192 -2.91 -7.93 8.16
C GLN A 192 -3.92 -8.17 7.03
N GLY A 193 -3.91 -7.31 6.00
CA GLY A 193 -4.79 -7.45 4.85
C GLY A 193 -4.43 -8.68 4.01
N LEU A 194 -3.14 -8.86 3.73
CA LEU A 194 -2.64 -10.05 3.02
C LEU A 194 -2.94 -11.34 3.78
N THR A 195 -2.76 -11.34 5.11
CA THR A 195 -3.08 -12.50 5.96
C THR A 195 -4.56 -12.88 5.85
N LYS A 196 -5.48 -11.89 5.87
CA LYS A 196 -6.91 -12.16 5.70
C LYS A 196 -7.22 -12.84 4.35
N ILE A 197 -6.57 -12.41 3.27
CA ILE A 197 -6.76 -13.02 1.94
C ILE A 197 -6.32 -14.48 1.97
N LEU A 198 -5.15 -14.75 2.56
CA LEU A 198 -4.57 -16.09 2.67
C LEU A 198 -5.43 -17.01 3.55
N GLU A 199 -5.92 -16.52 4.68
CA GLU A 199 -6.84 -17.25 5.55
C GLU A 199 -8.17 -17.56 4.85
N ALA A 200 -8.72 -16.59 4.10
CA ALA A 200 -9.92 -16.80 3.30
C ALA A 200 -9.70 -17.89 2.23
N TYR A 201 -8.53 -17.87 1.58
CA TYR A 201 -8.17 -18.85 0.56
C TYR A 201 -8.05 -20.27 1.14
N VAL A 202 -7.32 -20.44 2.25
CA VAL A 202 -7.18 -21.74 2.93
C VAL A 202 -8.52 -22.27 3.43
N LYS A 203 -9.39 -21.39 3.92
CA LYS A 203 -10.74 -21.76 4.38
C LYS A 203 -11.62 -22.27 3.22
N GLY A 204 -11.45 -21.71 2.03
CA GLY A 204 -12.16 -22.14 0.81
C GLY A 204 -11.61 -23.44 0.21
N ASN A 205 -10.36 -23.79 0.51
CA ASN A 205 -9.61 -24.90 -0.08
C ASN A 205 -9.02 -25.80 1.05
N PRO A 206 -9.86 -26.51 1.81
CA PRO A 206 -9.43 -27.25 3.01
C PRO A 206 -8.42 -28.37 2.74
N GLU A 207 -8.33 -28.89 1.51
CA GLU A 207 -7.32 -29.83 1.05
C GLU A 207 -5.89 -29.32 1.24
N LEU A 208 -5.68 -28.00 1.19
CA LEU A 208 -4.38 -27.37 1.41
C LEU A 208 -3.94 -27.43 2.89
N MET A 209 -4.85 -27.66 3.84
CA MET A 209 -4.50 -27.85 5.26
C MET A 209 -4.01 -29.27 5.59
N VAL A 210 -4.16 -30.24 4.67
CA VAL A 210 -3.95 -31.66 4.98
C VAL A 210 -2.47 -32.05 5.01
N ILE A 211 -1.56 -31.17 4.59
CA ILE A 211 -0.11 -31.41 4.73
C ILE A 211 0.34 -30.99 6.13
N GLN A 212 -0.17 -31.70 7.13
CA GLN A 212 0.55 -31.79 8.39
C GLN A 212 1.79 -32.62 8.09
N TYR A 213 2.97 -32.06 8.41
CA TYR A 213 4.20 -32.82 8.50
C TYR A 213 3.91 -33.98 9.46
N GLU A 214 3.56 -35.15 8.92
CA GLU A 214 3.71 -36.38 9.66
C GLU A 214 5.17 -36.39 10.02
N ASP A 215 5.43 -36.13 11.31
CA ASP A 215 6.75 -36.15 11.91
C ASP A 215 7.48 -37.33 11.27
N ALA A 216 8.59 -37.02 10.60
CA ALA A 216 9.45 -38.00 9.98
C ALA A 216 9.90 -38.97 11.09
N ASP A 217 9.09 -40.00 11.29
CA ASP A 217 9.37 -41.15 12.09
C ASP A 217 10.63 -41.71 11.44
N ASP A 218 11.71 -41.72 12.20
CA ASP A 218 13.05 -42.19 11.89
C ASP A 218 13.11 -43.71 11.64
N GLY A 219 11.98 -44.27 11.21
CA GLY A 219 11.76 -45.65 10.82
C GLY A 219 12.48 -45.99 9.53
N GLU A 220 13.69 -46.51 9.71
CA GLU A 220 14.50 -47.31 8.79
C GLU A 220 13.64 -48.44 8.15
N GLY A 221 12.83 -48.11 7.15
CA GLY A 221 11.92 -49.03 6.47
C GLY A 221 11.99 -48.86 4.96
N GLY A 222 12.53 -49.85 4.26
CA GLY A 222 12.63 -49.83 2.80
C GLY A 222 11.25 -49.93 2.15
N TYR A 223 10.91 -48.94 1.34
CA TYR A 223 9.71 -48.96 0.50
C TYR A 223 10.10 -49.12 -0.97
N GLU A 224 9.42 -50.06 -1.62
CA GLU A 224 9.46 -50.30 -3.06
C GLU A 224 8.82 -49.11 -3.79
N GLU A 225 9.52 -48.59 -4.80
CA GLU A 225 9.09 -47.51 -5.67
C GLU A 225 7.79 -47.92 -6.40
N ASN A 226 6.64 -47.43 -5.92
CA ASN A 226 5.44 -47.31 -6.75
C ASN A 226 5.41 -45.87 -7.26
N GLU A 227 5.77 -45.69 -8.54
CA GLU A 227 5.55 -44.46 -9.29
C GLU A 227 4.04 -44.29 -9.52
N GLU A 228 3.32 -43.74 -8.55
CA GLU A 228 2.03 -43.12 -8.82
C GLU A 228 2.33 -41.72 -9.38
N GLU A 229 1.85 -41.46 -10.60
CA GLU A 229 1.89 -40.14 -11.23
C GLU A 229 1.07 -39.18 -10.36
N GLU A 230 1.72 -38.49 -9.43
CA GLU A 230 1.14 -37.37 -8.70
C GLU A 230 0.77 -36.27 -9.72
N ASP A 231 -0.47 -35.79 -9.63
CA ASP A 231 -0.98 -34.74 -10.51
C ASP A 231 -0.13 -33.46 -10.31
N GLU A 232 0.71 -33.13 -11.31
CA GLU A 232 1.66 -32.00 -11.29
C GLU A 232 0.99 -30.65 -10.93
N GLU A 233 -0.33 -30.52 -11.12
CA GLU A 233 -1.09 -29.30 -10.85
C GLU A 233 -1.34 -29.07 -9.33
N GLU A 234 -1.51 -30.12 -8.53
CA GLU A 234 -1.69 -29.99 -7.07
C GLU A 234 -0.40 -29.54 -6.37
N THR A 235 0.76 -29.99 -6.86
CA THR A 235 2.07 -29.62 -6.30
C THR A 235 2.43 -28.14 -6.51
N LEU A 236 2.06 -27.57 -7.66
CA LEU A 236 2.33 -26.16 -8.00
C LEU A 236 1.54 -25.18 -7.11
N GLY A 237 0.28 -25.50 -6.81
CA GLY A 237 -0.55 -24.67 -5.92
C GLY A 237 0.03 -24.60 -4.50
N LEU A 238 0.59 -25.71 -4.03
CA LEU A 238 1.20 -25.82 -2.71
C LEU A 238 2.53 -25.07 -2.60
N GLU A 239 3.41 -25.21 -3.60
CA GLU A 239 4.70 -24.50 -3.61
C GLU A 239 4.48 -22.99 -3.61
N LEU A 240 3.51 -22.50 -4.40
CA LEU A 240 3.14 -21.09 -4.44
C LEU A 240 2.54 -20.62 -3.11
N TYR A 241 1.71 -21.44 -2.46
CA TYR A 241 1.18 -21.16 -1.13
C TYR A 241 2.31 -21.01 -0.09
N LEU A 242 3.25 -21.95 -0.04
CA LEU A 242 4.39 -21.90 0.89
C LEU A 242 5.26 -20.67 0.63
N GLN A 243 5.53 -20.35 -0.64
CA GLN A 243 6.30 -19.18 -1.01
C GLN A 243 5.62 -17.89 -0.55
N VAL A 244 4.32 -17.74 -0.81
CA VAL A 244 3.54 -16.57 -0.38
C VAL A 244 3.45 -16.51 1.15
N TRP A 245 3.25 -17.65 1.82
CA TRP A 245 3.20 -17.74 3.28
C TRP A 245 4.53 -17.33 3.92
N GLU A 246 5.66 -17.80 3.37
CA GLU A 246 6.99 -17.38 3.81
C GLU A 246 7.24 -15.89 3.58
N GLU A 247 6.83 -15.33 2.44
CA GLU A 247 6.94 -13.89 2.18
C GLU A 247 6.12 -13.08 3.19
N VAL A 248 4.89 -13.50 3.45
CA VAL A 248 4.00 -12.89 4.44
C VAL A 248 4.61 -12.99 5.84
N LEU A 249 5.07 -14.17 6.27
CA LEU A 249 5.74 -14.35 7.57
C LEU A 249 7.02 -13.53 7.72
N ASN A 250 7.83 -13.42 6.67
CA ASN A 250 9.05 -12.61 6.69
C ASN A 250 8.73 -11.11 6.85
N MET A 251 7.60 -10.64 6.30
CA MET A 251 7.15 -9.26 6.57
C MET A 251 6.86 -9.05 8.05
N LYS A 252 6.24 -10.04 8.72
CA LYS A 252 5.92 -9.97 10.16
C LYS A 252 7.16 -9.98 11.05
N LEU A 253 8.07 -10.94 10.84
CA LEU A 253 9.27 -11.10 11.68
C LEU A 253 10.15 -9.85 11.68
N THR A 254 10.23 -9.17 10.53
CA THR A 254 10.99 -7.93 10.43
C THR A 254 10.30 -6.71 11.05
N GLU A 255 9.00 -6.75 11.37
CA GLU A 255 8.37 -5.68 12.17
C GLU A 255 8.75 -5.80 13.65
N ASP A 256 8.75 -7.02 14.18
CA ASP A 256 9.08 -7.29 15.59
C ASP A 256 10.53 -6.88 15.94
N GLU A 257 11.48 -7.04 15.00
CA GLU A 257 12.87 -6.60 15.17
C GLU A 257 13.02 -5.05 15.18
N ASP A 258 12.25 -4.35 14.34
CA ASP A 258 12.27 -2.87 14.26
C ASP A 258 11.67 -2.22 15.54
N GLU A 259 10.76 -2.92 16.24
CA GLU A 259 10.21 -2.48 17.53
C GLU A 259 11.18 -2.70 18.71
N GLU A 260 11.94 -3.80 18.71
CA GLU A 260 12.93 -4.06 19.77
C GLU A 260 14.13 -3.09 19.72
N GLU A 261 14.59 -2.71 18.53
CA GLU A 261 15.76 -1.81 18.39
C GLU A 261 15.41 -0.33 18.73
N ASN A 262 14.17 0.11 18.48
CA ASN A 262 13.73 1.46 18.82
C ASN A 262 13.22 1.60 20.27
N GLY A 263 12.99 0.49 20.97
CA GLY A 263 12.49 0.48 22.35
C GLY A 263 13.54 0.83 23.43
N SER A 264 14.83 0.78 23.13
CA SER A 264 15.89 0.97 24.14
C SER A 264 16.45 2.39 24.28
N ASP A 265 16.19 3.32 23.36
CA ASP A 265 16.85 4.64 23.35
C ASP A 265 15.98 5.82 23.85
N THR A 266 14.69 5.62 24.14
CA THR A 266 13.80 6.72 24.57
C THR A 266 13.75 7.03 26.07
N LEU A 267 14.56 6.36 26.92
CA LEU A 267 14.52 6.58 28.38
C LEU A 267 15.60 7.54 28.95
N ILE A 268 16.38 8.24 28.11
CA ILE A 268 17.44 9.17 28.57
C ILE A 268 17.18 10.65 28.18
N GLY A 269 15.99 10.98 27.67
CA GLY A 269 15.70 12.31 27.10
C GLY A 269 14.88 13.31 27.94
N GLU A 270 14.30 12.95 29.09
CA GLU A 270 13.36 13.81 29.83
C GLU A 270 13.92 14.46 31.11
N MET A 271 15.19 14.88 31.13
CA MET A 271 15.78 15.46 32.36
C MET A 271 16.57 16.75 32.20
N ALA A 272 16.33 17.54 31.17
CA ALA A 272 16.84 18.91 31.13
C ALA A 272 15.92 19.82 30.33
N MET A 273 15.16 20.66 31.04
CA MET A 273 14.86 22.06 30.67
C MET A 273 13.68 22.59 31.50
N TRP A 274 13.90 22.75 32.81
CA TRP A 274 13.12 23.66 33.65
C TRP A 274 14.10 24.55 34.39
N GLY A 275 14.52 25.62 33.72
CA GLY A 275 15.47 26.58 34.25
C GLY A 275 15.81 27.62 33.20
N CYS A 276 14.98 28.65 33.11
CA CYS A 276 15.38 30.02 32.84
C CYS A 276 14.17 30.94 33.04
N GLU A 277 14.16 31.58 34.20
CA GLU A 277 13.57 32.91 34.42
C GLU A 277 14.22 33.88 33.42
N GLU A 278 13.45 34.80 32.82
CA GLU A 278 13.56 36.24 33.10
C GLU A 278 12.62 37.05 32.20
N GLU A 279 12.32 38.22 32.76
CA GLU A 279 11.38 39.26 32.37
C GLU A 279 11.72 39.90 31.01
N ASP A 280 10.73 40.43 30.30
CA ASP A 280 10.75 41.84 29.90
C ASP A 280 9.50 42.30 29.14
N GLU A 281 9.27 43.60 29.34
CA GLU A 281 8.17 44.48 29.00
C GLU A 281 7.80 44.56 27.51
N ALA A 282 6.53 44.87 27.19
CA ALA A 282 6.19 46.07 26.41
C ALA A 282 4.67 46.22 26.16
N VAL A 283 4.13 47.22 26.85
CA VAL A 283 3.04 48.13 26.51
C VAL A 283 2.80 48.33 25.00
N TRP A 284 1.56 48.09 24.54
CA TRP A 284 0.94 48.91 23.48
C TRP A 284 -0.48 49.29 23.88
N LYS A 285 -0.75 50.59 23.77
CA LYS A 285 -1.97 51.30 24.15
C LYS A 285 -3.12 50.98 23.21
N GLU A 286 -4.31 50.74 23.77
CA GLU A 286 -5.57 50.95 23.07
C GLU A 286 -5.96 52.43 23.18
N GLU A 287 -6.00 53.13 22.05
CA GLU A 287 -6.79 54.35 21.90
C GLU A 287 -8.17 53.92 21.36
N GLU A 288 -9.15 53.83 22.25
CA GLU A 288 -10.56 53.78 21.85
C GLU A 288 -11.09 55.21 21.70
N ASP A 289 -11.39 55.56 20.45
CA ASP A 289 -12.23 56.69 20.08
C ASP A 289 -13.59 56.58 20.78
N THR A 290 -13.87 57.50 21.69
CA THR A 290 -15.23 57.77 22.19
C THR A 290 -15.68 59.17 21.78
N LEU A 291 -16.56 59.17 20.79
CA LEU A 291 -17.67 60.09 20.54
C LEU A 291 -17.96 61.10 21.67
N PHE A 292 -17.85 62.40 21.39
CA PHE A 292 -18.93 63.41 21.44
C PHE A 292 -18.45 64.80 20.98
#